data_AF-A0A1N6F4C1-F1
#
_entry.id   AF-A0A1N6F4C1-F1
#
_cell.length_a   1.000
_cell.length_b   1.000
_cell.length_c   1.000
_cell.angle_alpha   90.00
_cell.angle_beta   90.00
_cell.angle_gamma   90.00
#
_symmetry.space_group_name_H-M   'P 1'
#
loop_
_entity.id
_entity.type
_entity.pdbx_description
1 polymer ?
#
loop_
_entity_poly.entity_id
_entity_poly.type
_entity_poly.pdbx_seq_one_letter_code
_entity_poly.pdbx_strand_id
1 'polypeptide(L)'
;MRVTSITPMKNEGPYILEWVAHNRAIGINDMLVFTNDCTDGTDLMLERLDEMGLLRHMPNPSLMVSNPRHHIALIRYMNEVLRLRRSDWVTNLDADEFLRINVGNGRVEDLANALPGADCITVSLHTFGCGGVDEIAPGGRLVTETFRHRGDSVNSRNPVKYLARGGFPWLKFGNNSPEIGEEHLDRVTWVNGNGTALPREVIAEPFKGLPAAHSGFDMVEVAHYTIRSYQGFLVQRDRGSANPRKGQPEVELDLEEALKYWRRFNKNRVKDESFAALPGLRDAVAELLKDPELKQLHERALDWHRARARALLDTPAYRELYDTIRAEGASEPNQKVA
;
A
#
# COMPACT_ATOMS: atom_id res chain seq x y z
N MET A 1 11.92 16.08 12.20
CA MET A 1 11.31 14.78 12.48
C MET A 1 11.67 13.78 11.38
N ARG A 2 12.18 12.59 11.72
CA ARG A 2 12.40 11.45 10.81
C ARG A 2 11.21 10.50 10.87
N VAL A 3 10.60 10.26 9.72
CA VAL A 3 9.49 9.31 9.58
C VAL A 3 9.91 8.23 8.59
N THR A 4 10.01 7.01 9.09
CA THR A 4 10.48 5.85 8.32
C THR A 4 9.31 5.03 7.82
N SER A 5 9.25 4.79 6.51
CA SER A 5 8.32 3.83 5.92
C SER A 5 9.10 2.65 5.37
N ILE A 6 8.64 1.43 5.64
CA ILE A 6 9.25 0.20 5.13
C ILE A 6 8.27 -0.53 4.23
N THR A 7 8.72 -1.00 3.08
CA THR A 7 7.84 -1.68 2.13
C THR A 7 8.58 -2.67 1.24
N PRO A 8 8.04 -3.88 1.02
CA PRO A 8 8.47 -4.73 -0.07
C PRO A 8 7.73 -4.40 -1.37
N MET A 9 8.42 -4.48 -2.51
CA MET A 9 7.82 -4.28 -3.83
C MET A 9 8.19 -5.43 -4.79
N LYS A 10 7.28 -5.76 -5.70
CA LYS A 10 7.55 -6.65 -6.84
C LYS A 10 6.75 -6.10 -8.00
N ASN A 11 7.34 -5.74 -9.12
CA ASN A 11 6.60 -5.27 -10.30
C ASN A 11 5.57 -4.13 -10.03
N GLU A 12 6.02 -3.05 -9.39
CA GLU A 12 5.22 -1.86 -9.06
C GLU A 12 5.62 -0.64 -9.92
N GLY A 13 6.49 -0.81 -10.91
CA GLY A 13 7.13 0.26 -11.70
C GLY A 13 6.20 1.40 -12.18
N PRO A 14 4.99 1.10 -12.69
CA PRO A 14 4.02 2.14 -13.09
C PRO A 14 3.58 3.10 -11.98
N TYR A 15 3.73 2.74 -10.70
CA TYR A 15 3.11 3.45 -9.57
C TYR A 15 4.13 4.05 -8.59
N ILE A 16 5.42 3.73 -8.72
CA ILE A 16 6.47 4.12 -7.76
C ILE A 16 6.63 5.63 -7.65
N LEU A 17 6.60 6.37 -8.77
CA LEU A 17 6.89 7.80 -8.76
C LEU A 17 5.87 8.61 -7.96
N GLU A 18 4.58 8.29 -8.13
CA GLU A 18 3.53 8.91 -7.33
C GLU A 18 3.64 8.52 -5.86
N TRP A 19 3.92 7.24 -5.56
CA TRP A 19 4.09 6.79 -4.19
C TRP A 19 5.23 7.54 -3.48
N VAL A 20 6.39 7.69 -4.14
CA VAL A 20 7.54 8.44 -3.61
C VAL A 20 7.18 9.92 -3.41
N ALA A 21 6.57 10.56 -4.41
CA ALA A 21 6.18 11.97 -4.33
C ALA A 21 5.15 12.21 -3.21
N HIS A 22 4.16 11.33 -3.08
CA HIS A 22 3.12 11.40 -2.05
C HIS A 22 3.70 11.25 -0.65
N ASN A 23 4.50 10.21 -0.41
CA ASN A 23 5.14 9.97 0.89
C ASN A 23 6.00 11.17 1.31
N ARG A 24 6.78 11.74 0.38
CA ARG A 24 7.58 12.95 0.66
C ARG A 24 6.71 14.16 1.00
N ALA A 25 5.61 14.38 0.25
CA ALA A 25 4.71 15.51 0.47
C ALA A 25 4.09 15.49 1.88
N ILE A 26 3.72 14.31 2.39
CA ILE A 26 3.15 14.15 3.74
C ILE A 26 4.23 14.08 4.84
N GLY A 27 5.52 14.19 4.50
CA GLY A 27 6.61 14.23 5.47
C GLY A 27 7.24 12.88 5.82
N ILE A 28 6.94 11.81 5.08
CA ILE A 28 7.70 10.56 5.12
C ILE A 28 9.01 10.76 4.36
N ASN A 29 10.13 10.68 5.07
CA ASN A 29 11.43 11.14 4.58
C ASN A 29 12.58 10.12 4.73
N ASP A 30 12.32 8.94 5.30
CA ASP A 30 13.24 7.80 5.34
C ASP A 30 12.52 6.55 4.80
N MET A 31 12.44 6.42 3.48
CA MET A 31 11.78 5.28 2.84
C MET A 31 12.78 4.15 2.62
N LEU A 32 12.48 2.96 3.17
CA LEU A 32 13.26 1.74 2.99
C LEU A 32 12.46 0.77 2.12
N VAL A 33 12.87 0.62 0.87
CA VAL A 33 12.17 -0.17 -0.14
C VAL A 33 12.96 -1.45 -0.44
N PHE A 34 12.27 -2.59 -0.38
CA PHE A 34 12.86 -3.90 -0.58
C PHE A 34 12.26 -4.59 -1.79
N THR A 35 13.04 -4.95 -2.80
CA THR A 35 12.50 -5.60 -4.00
C THR A 35 12.55 -7.12 -3.93
N ASN A 36 11.53 -7.75 -4.52
CA ASN A 36 11.44 -9.20 -4.67
C ASN A 36 11.43 -9.51 -6.17
N ASP A 37 12.49 -10.12 -6.70
CA ASP A 37 12.53 -10.75 -8.04
C ASP A 37 11.67 -10.03 -9.12
N CYS A 38 12.06 -8.79 -9.45
CA CYS A 38 11.30 -7.93 -10.35
C CYS A 38 11.60 -8.26 -11.82
N THR A 39 10.57 -8.16 -12.65
CA THR A 39 10.66 -8.44 -14.09
C THR A 39 10.26 -7.25 -14.97
N ASP A 40 9.72 -6.19 -14.37
CA ASP A 40 9.27 -4.98 -15.06
C ASP A 40 10.26 -3.80 -14.97
N GLY A 41 11.38 -3.96 -14.28
CA GLY A 41 12.37 -2.89 -14.02
C GLY A 41 12.08 -2.05 -12.77
N THR A 42 11.17 -2.48 -11.88
CA THR A 42 10.92 -1.86 -10.56
C THR A 42 12.18 -1.65 -9.74
N ASP A 43 13.04 -2.66 -9.67
CA ASP A 43 14.33 -2.65 -8.98
C ASP A 43 15.29 -1.62 -9.57
N LEU A 44 15.37 -1.53 -10.90
CA LEU A 44 16.19 -0.52 -11.58
C LEU A 44 15.69 0.91 -11.32
N MET A 45 14.36 1.12 -11.29
CA MET A 45 13.77 2.41 -10.92
C MET A 45 14.12 2.78 -9.47
N LEU A 46 14.02 1.82 -8.55
CA LEU A 46 14.31 2.06 -7.14
C LEU A 46 15.80 2.29 -6.88
N GLU A 47 16.67 1.61 -7.62
CA GLU A 47 18.11 1.87 -7.58
C GLU A 47 18.42 3.30 -7.99
N ARG A 48 17.83 3.76 -9.11
CA ARG A 48 18.00 5.14 -9.57
C ARG A 48 17.50 6.15 -8.54
N LEU A 49 16.39 5.87 -7.87
CA LEU A 49 15.86 6.72 -6.80
C LEU A 49 16.74 6.74 -5.53
N ASP A 50 17.47 5.65 -5.22
CA ASP A 50 18.49 5.64 -4.14
C ASP A 50 19.74 6.44 -4.54
N GLU A 51 20.22 6.31 -5.78
CA GLU A 51 21.33 7.14 -6.30
C GLU A 51 21.02 8.64 -6.22
N MET A 52 19.75 9.02 -6.47
CA MET A 52 19.24 10.38 -6.32
C MET A 52 19.07 10.81 -4.85
N GLY A 53 19.26 9.91 -3.88
CA GLY A 53 19.12 10.16 -2.45
C GLY A 53 17.66 10.34 -1.99
N LEU A 54 16.69 9.84 -2.76
CA LEU A 54 15.27 10.05 -2.49
C LEU A 54 14.66 8.97 -1.57
N LEU A 55 15.26 7.77 -1.57
CA LEU A 55 14.90 6.62 -0.73
C LEU A 55 16.14 5.72 -0.53
N ARG A 56 15.98 4.60 0.18
CA ARG A 56 16.95 3.50 0.22
C ARG A 56 16.36 2.26 -0.41
N HIS A 57 17.10 1.65 -1.33
CA HIS A 57 16.72 0.43 -2.01
C HIS A 57 17.63 -0.72 -1.59
N MET A 58 17.04 -1.87 -1.26
CA MET A 58 17.77 -3.12 -1.04
C MET A 58 17.04 -4.31 -1.66
N PRO A 59 17.75 -5.38 -2.06
CA PRO A 59 17.08 -6.65 -2.35
C PRO A 59 16.43 -7.18 -1.07
N ASN A 60 15.27 -7.84 -1.18
CA ASN A 60 14.65 -8.46 -0.03
C ASN A 60 15.54 -9.59 0.54
N PRO A 61 15.78 -9.63 1.87
CA PRO A 61 16.54 -10.70 2.52
C PRO A 61 16.09 -12.12 2.16
N SER A 62 14.82 -12.30 1.79
CA SER A 62 14.29 -13.58 1.29
C SER A 62 15.06 -14.15 0.11
N LEU A 63 15.61 -13.30 -0.77
CA LEU A 63 16.31 -13.72 -1.98
C LEU A 63 17.64 -14.40 -1.64
N MET A 64 18.30 -13.95 -0.58
CA MET A 64 19.56 -14.54 -0.09
C MET A 64 19.39 -15.94 0.50
N VAL A 65 18.18 -16.26 0.97
CA VAL A 65 17.87 -17.55 1.62
C VAL A 65 16.87 -18.38 0.83
N SER A 66 16.59 -18.01 -0.43
CA SER A 66 15.62 -18.66 -1.31
C SER A 66 14.27 -18.94 -0.64
N ASN A 67 13.81 -18.00 0.21
CA ASN A 67 12.54 -18.13 0.93
C ASN A 67 11.44 -17.44 0.13
N PRO A 68 10.41 -18.16 -0.35
CA PRO A 68 9.37 -17.53 -1.18
C PRO A 68 8.44 -16.61 -0.38
N ARG A 69 8.55 -16.56 0.97
CA ARG A 69 7.73 -15.71 1.85
C ARG A 69 8.40 -14.35 2.10
N HIS A 70 8.41 -13.51 1.07
CA HIS A 70 9.10 -12.20 1.04
C HIS A 70 8.74 -11.27 2.20
N HIS A 71 7.46 -11.07 2.52
CA HIS A 71 7.06 -10.22 3.65
C HIS A 71 7.56 -10.78 4.98
N ILE A 72 7.49 -12.11 5.20
CA ILE A 72 7.91 -12.71 6.48
C ILE A 72 9.42 -12.54 6.67
N ALA A 73 10.21 -12.76 5.63
CA ALA A 73 11.66 -12.57 5.68
C ALA A 73 12.03 -11.11 5.96
N LEU A 74 11.37 -10.17 5.28
CA LEU A 74 11.58 -8.74 5.51
C LEU A 74 11.24 -8.35 6.94
N ILE A 75 10.05 -8.72 7.44
CA ILE A 75 9.64 -8.39 8.82
C ILE A 75 10.64 -8.95 9.83
N ARG A 76 11.12 -10.20 9.65
CA ARG A 76 12.17 -10.77 10.52
C ARG A 76 13.45 -9.95 10.49
N TYR A 77 13.94 -9.62 9.30
CA TYR A 77 15.14 -8.79 9.14
C TYR A 77 14.97 -7.42 9.83
N MET A 78 13.84 -6.75 9.61
CA MET A 78 13.60 -5.42 10.16
C MET A 78 13.52 -5.37 11.69
N ASN A 79 13.16 -6.47 12.34
CA ASN A 79 13.20 -6.56 13.81
C ASN A 79 14.62 -6.53 14.38
N GLU A 80 15.62 -6.97 13.61
CA GLU A 80 17.05 -6.93 13.95
C GLU A 80 17.70 -5.57 13.63
N VAL A 81 17.06 -4.75 12.78
CA VAL A 81 17.62 -3.48 12.32
C VAL A 81 17.42 -2.38 13.38
N LEU A 82 18.51 -1.84 13.91
CA LEU A 82 18.49 -0.76 14.90
C LEU A 82 17.90 0.55 14.38
N ARG A 83 17.87 0.76 13.06
CA ARG A 83 17.42 2.02 12.42
C ARG A 83 16.00 2.39 12.85
N LEU A 84 15.08 1.43 12.96
CA LEU A 84 13.67 1.70 13.31
C LEU A 84 13.55 2.45 14.63
N ARG A 85 14.37 2.07 15.62
CA ARG A 85 14.37 2.66 16.96
C ARG A 85 14.97 4.07 17.00
N ARG A 86 15.57 4.54 15.91
CA ARG A 86 16.17 5.88 15.77
C ARG A 86 15.28 6.86 15.00
N SER A 87 14.10 6.43 14.58
CA SER A 87 13.13 7.28 13.89
C SER A 87 12.15 7.88 14.88
N ASP A 88 11.63 9.07 14.59
CA ASP A 88 10.58 9.65 15.43
C ASP A 88 9.28 8.85 15.27
N TRP A 89 8.97 8.44 14.03
CA TRP A 89 7.85 7.56 13.68
C TRP A 89 8.27 6.50 12.66
N VAL A 90 7.64 5.34 12.75
CA VAL A 90 7.85 4.16 11.91
C VAL A 90 6.51 3.65 11.41
N THR A 91 6.44 3.29 10.13
CA THR A 91 5.27 2.68 9.50
C THR A 91 5.67 1.64 8.46
N ASN A 92 4.69 0.87 8.00
CA ASN A 92 4.79 -0.01 6.84
C ASN A 92 3.67 0.38 5.88
N LEU A 93 4.01 0.88 4.69
CA LEU A 93 3.05 1.28 3.66
C LEU A 93 3.40 0.59 2.34
N ASP A 94 2.49 -0.24 1.85
CA ASP A 94 2.63 -0.92 0.57
C ASP A 94 2.58 0.09 -0.60
N ALA A 95 3.08 -0.28 -1.78
CA ALA A 95 3.14 0.61 -2.94
C ALA A 95 1.75 1.06 -3.46
N ASP A 96 0.69 0.38 -3.03
CA ASP A 96 -0.71 0.67 -3.33
C ASP A 96 -1.44 1.35 -2.16
N GLU A 97 -0.74 1.80 -1.13
CA GLU A 97 -1.29 2.43 0.07
C GLU A 97 -0.84 3.88 0.22
N PHE A 98 -1.82 4.78 0.33
CA PHE A 98 -1.62 6.22 0.39
C PHE A 98 -2.20 6.77 1.69
N LEU A 99 -1.30 7.14 2.61
CA LEU A 99 -1.67 7.75 3.89
C LEU A 99 -2.20 9.18 3.65
N ARG A 100 -3.35 9.51 4.22
CA ARG A 100 -3.95 10.84 4.19
C ARG A 100 -4.14 11.35 5.60
N ILE A 101 -3.76 12.60 5.82
CA ILE A 101 -3.78 13.26 7.12
C ILE A 101 -4.71 14.44 6.99
N ASN A 102 -5.74 14.46 7.82
CA ASN A 102 -6.88 15.39 7.73
C ASN A 102 -6.74 16.56 8.71
N VAL A 103 -5.61 16.66 9.40
CA VAL A 103 -5.29 17.71 10.37
C VAL A 103 -4.12 18.59 9.91
N GLY A 104 -4.13 19.85 10.34
CA GLY A 104 -3.11 20.83 10.00
C GLY A 104 -2.91 20.97 8.49
N ASN A 105 -1.66 20.88 8.03
CA ASN A 105 -1.29 20.95 6.61
C ASN A 105 -1.21 19.56 5.94
N GLY A 106 -1.76 18.52 6.57
CA GLY A 106 -1.78 17.17 5.99
C GLY A 106 -0.43 16.45 6.04
N ARG A 107 0.44 16.79 7.01
CA ARG A 107 1.74 16.14 7.21
C ARG A 107 1.75 15.29 8.48
N VAL A 108 2.63 14.29 8.54
CA VAL A 108 2.80 13.42 9.73
C VAL A 108 3.15 14.25 10.96
N GLU A 109 3.82 15.39 10.77
CA GLU A 109 4.14 16.34 11.84
C GLU A 109 2.89 16.98 12.44
N ASP A 110 1.91 17.36 11.61
CA ASP A 110 0.65 17.92 12.07
C ASP A 110 -0.15 16.89 12.88
N LEU A 111 -0.17 15.64 12.42
CA LEU A 111 -0.80 14.53 13.14
C LEU A 111 -0.13 14.29 14.50
N ALA A 112 1.20 14.23 14.55
CA ALA A 112 1.95 14.05 15.78
C ALA A 112 1.73 15.20 16.78
N ASN A 113 1.62 16.44 16.29
CA ASN A 113 1.32 17.61 17.10
C ASN A 113 -0.12 17.62 17.62
N ALA A 114 -1.08 17.10 16.84
CA ALA A 114 -2.46 16.94 17.26
C ALA A 114 -2.66 15.80 18.27
N LEU A 115 -1.72 14.84 18.34
CA LEU A 115 -1.73 13.68 19.23
C LEU A 115 -0.41 13.58 20.03
N PRO A 116 -0.03 14.59 20.83
CA PRO A 116 1.33 14.69 21.39
C PRO A 116 1.69 13.55 22.34
N GLY A 117 0.70 12.91 22.97
CA GLY A 117 0.88 11.77 23.87
C GLY A 117 0.88 10.40 23.18
N ALA A 118 0.52 10.29 21.91
CA ALA A 118 0.38 8.99 21.25
C ALA A 118 1.75 8.32 21.03
N ASP A 119 1.86 7.05 21.43
CA ASP A 119 2.99 6.16 21.16
C ASP A 119 2.78 5.34 19.88
N CYS A 120 1.51 5.01 19.59
CA CYS A 120 1.10 4.31 18.39
C CYS A 120 -0.28 4.80 17.92
N ILE A 121 -0.42 5.01 16.62
CA ILE A 121 -1.65 5.43 15.95
C ILE A 121 -2.00 4.33 14.95
N THR A 122 -3.03 3.55 15.24
CA THR A 122 -3.59 2.60 14.27
C THR A 122 -4.41 3.36 13.24
N VAL A 123 -4.10 3.16 11.96
CA VAL A 123 -4.74 3.85 10.84
C VAL A 123 -5.60 2.86 10.06
N SER A 124 -6.91 3.13 10.00
CA SER A 124 -7.85 2.32 9.23
C SER A 124 -7.75 2.61 7.73
N LEU A 125 -7.95 1.57 6.91
CA LEU A 125 -7.89 1.68 5.45
C LEU A 125 -9.29 1.69 4.83
N HIS A 126 -9.44 2.53 3.80
CA HIS A 126 -10.46 2.43 2.80
C HIS A 126 -9.94 1.60 1.62
N THR A 127 -10.61 0.48 1.30
CA THR A 127 -10.29 -0.28 0.08
C THR A 127 -10.99 0.37 -1.11
N PHE A 128 -10.20 0.79 -2.09
CA PHE A 128 -10.64 1.36 -3.36
C PHE A 128 -10.73 0.29 -4.44
N GLY A 129 -11.68 0.45 -5.36
CA GLY A 129 -11.79 -0.34 -6.57
C GLY A 129 -11.29 0.42 -7.79
N CYS A 130 -11.18 -0.29 -8.92
CA CYS A 130 -10.69 0.29 -10.16
C CYS A 130 -11.67 1.27 -10.82
N GLY A 131 -12.91 1.41 -10.32
CA GLY A 131 -13.90 2.34 -10.87
C GLY A 131 -14.26 2.09 -12.34
N GLY A 132 -14.15 0.85 -12.81
CA GLY A 132 -14.40 0.49 -14.21
C GLY A 132 -13.25 0.84 -15.17
N VAL A 133 -12.10 1.28 -14.66
CA VAL A 133 -10.91 1.58 -15.46
C VAL A 133 -10.31 0.30 -16.03
N ASP A 134 -10.09 0.31 -17.34
CA ASP A 134 -9.54 -0.84 -18.06
C ASP A 134 -8.02 -0.85 -18.15
N GLU A 135 -7.43 0.27 -18.53
CA GLU A 135 -6.02 0.35 -18.87
C GLU A 135 -5.12 0.57 -17.64
N ILE A 136 -3.85 0.18 -17.78
CA ILE A 136 -2.80 0.47 -16.80
C ILE A 136 -2.34 1.92 -16.96
N ALA A 137 -2.38 2.68 -15.87
CA ALA A 137 -2.02 4.11 -15.80
C ALA A 137 -2.66 4.93 -16.95
N PRO A 138 -4.01 4.99 -17.02
CA PRO A 138 -4.73 5.57 -18.15
C PRO A 138 -4.40 7.04 -18.33
N GLY A 139 -3.87 7.40 -19.50
CA GLY A 139 -3.49 8.78 -19.83
C GLY A 139 -2.38 9.36 -18.94
N GLY A 140 -1.58 8.52 -18.29
CA GLY A 140 -0.52 8.97 -17.37
C GLY A 140 -1.05 9.68 -16.11
N ARG A 141 -2.34 9.51 -15.80
CA ARG A 141 -2.95 10.06 -14.58
C ARG A 141 -2.43 9.34 -13.34
N LEU A 142 -2.40 10.08 -12.24
CA LEU A 142 -2.08 9.54 -10.93
C LEU A 142 -3.15 8.54 -10.46
N VAL A 143 -2.76 7.56 -9.67
CA VAL A 143 -3.60 6.59 -8.95
C VAL A 143 -4.67 7.33 -8.15
N THR A 144 -4.25 8.31 -7.33
CA THR A 144 -5.14 9.13 -6.49
C THR A 144 -6.11 9.99 -7.31
N GLU A 145 -5.77 10.32 -8.57
CA GLU A 145 -6.66 11.05 -9.46
C GLU A 145 -7.67 10.14 -10.18
N THR A 146 -7.27 8.90 -10.42
CA THR A 146 -7.98 7.93 -11.27
C THR A 146 -9.02 7.14 -10.49
N PHE A 147 -8.67 6.63 -9.30
CA PHE A 147 -9.54 5.73 -8.54
C PHE A 147 -10.23 6.48 -7.42
N ARG A 148 -11.52 6.79 -7.63
CA ARG A 148 -12.34 7.59 -6.72
C ARG A 148 -13.55 6.85 -6.15
N HIS A 149 -13.56 5.53 -6.27
CA HIS A 149 -14.64 4.71 -5.73
C HIS A 149 -14.07 3.69 -4.76
N ARG A 150 -14.68 3.62 -3.57
CA ARG A 150 -14.26 2.73 -2.48
C ARG A 150 -15.41 1.90 -1.93
N GLY A 151 -15.06 1.00 -1.02
CA GLY A 151 -16.04 0.28 -0.21
C GLY A 151 -16.71 1.17 0.84
N ASP A 152 -17.80 0.64 1.40
CA ASP A 152 -18.37 1.19 2.64
C ASP A 152 -17.57 0.66 3.84
N SER A 153 -16.82 1.57 4.46
CA SER A 153 -15.98 1.30 5.63
C SER A 153 -16.66 1.62 6.96
N VAL A 154 -17.83 2.26 6.96
CA VAL A 154 -18.47 2.78 8.18
C VAL A 154 -18.90 1.64 9.10
N ASN A 155 -19.50 0.60 8.53
CA ASN A 155 -20.09 -0.51 9.29
C ASN A 155 -19.34 -1.84 9.10
N SER A 156 -18.07 -1.79 8.68
CA SER A 156 -17.29 -2.98 8.36
C SER A 156 -16.06 -3.12 9.24
N ARG A 157 -15.49 -4.34 9.24
CA ARG A 157 -14.17 -4.58 9.81
C ARG A 157 -13.12 -4.06 8.82
N ASN A 158 -12.38 -3.03 9.22
CA ASN A 158 -11.42 -2.36 8.35
C ASN A 158 -10.03 -2.93 8.56
N PRO A 159 -9.29 -3.27 7.49
CA PRO A 159 -7.85 -3.48 7.57
C PRO A 159 -7.16 -2.27 8.21
N VAL A 160 -5.95 -2.48 8.74
CA VAL A 160 -5.17 -1.41 9.40
C VAL A 160 -3.69 -1.44 9.02
N LYS A 161 -3.11 -0.25 9.05
CA LYS A 161 -1.68 0.03 9.21
C LYS A 161 -1.50 0.83 10.49
N TYR A 162 -0.30 1.31 10.75
CA TYR A 162 -0.01 2.09 11.94
C TYR A 162 1.16 3.05 11.73
N LEU A 163 1.22 4.09 12.55
CA LEU A 163 2.40 4.90 12.83
C LEU A 163 2.76 4.65 14.29
N ALA A 164 3.96 4.13 14.58
CA ALA A 164 4.44 3.97 15.96
C ALA A 164 5.73 4.73 16.16
N ARG A 165 5.95 5.26 17.37
CA ARG A 165 7.20 5.95 17.69
C ARG A 165 8.38 4.99 17.58
N GLY A 166 9.55 5.48 17.18
CA GLY A 166 10.75 4.62 17.21
C GLY A 166 11.06 4.08 18.60
N GLY A 167 10.80 4.87 19.64
CA GLY A 167 10.90 4.49 21.04
C GLY A 167 9.73 3.66 21.60
N PHE A 168 8.78 3.23 20.76
CA PHE A 168 7.71 2.31 21.17
C PHE A 168 8.32 1.04 21.80
N PRO A 169 7.70 0.43 22.83
CA PRO A 169 8.20 -0.79 23.45
C PRO A 169 7.97 -2.02 22.56
N TRP A 170 8.67 -2.07 21.42
CA TRP A 170 8.55 -3.11 20.41
C TRP A 170 8.93 -4.48 20.98
N LEU A 171 7.95 -5.37 21.09
CA LEU A 171 8.22 -6.80 21.06
C LEU A 171 8.50 -7.23 19.63
N LYS A 172 7.70 -6.71 18.68
CA LYS A 172 7.88 -6.99 17.25
C LYS A 172 7.33 -5.89 16.36
N PHE A 173 8.12 -5.49 15.36
CA PHE A 173 7.63 -4.77 14.18
C PHE A 173 6.80 -5.74 13.32
N GLY A 174 5.57 -5.34 13.01
CA GLY A 174 4.63 -6.13 12.20
C GLY A 174 4.11 -5.37 10.99
N ASN A 175 3.43 -6.09 10.09
CA ASN A 175 2.92 -5.53 8.82
C ASN A 175 1.66 -4.66 8.99
N ASN A 176 0.82 -4.97 9.98
CA ASN A 176 -0.49 -4.32 10.16
C ASN A 176 -0.65 -3.68 11.55
N SER A 177 -0.02 -4.28 12.56
CA SER A 177 0.12 -3.73 13.91
C SER A 177 1.49 -4.12 14.46
N PRO A 178 2.10 -3.30 15.34
CA PRO A 178 3.21 -3.72 16.15
C PRO A 178 2.75 -4.69 17.25
N GLU A 179 3.67 -5.44 17.81
CA GLU A 179 3.43 -6.27 19.00
C GLU A 179 4.17 -5.65 20.20
N ILE A 180 3.55 -5.74 21.37
CA ILE A 180 4.00 -5.15 22.63
C ILE A 180 3.90 -6.19 23.75
N GLY A 181 4.81 -6.15 24.72
CA GLY A 181 4.75 -7.01 25.90
C GLY A 181 3.63 -6.62 26.87
N GLU A 182 3.09 -7.60 27.61
CA GLU A 182 2.00 -7.40 28.57
C GLU A 182 2.34 -6.34 29.63
N GLU A 183 3.60 -6.27 30.05
CA GLU A 183 4.12 -5.32 31.04
C GLU A 183 4.08 -3.84 30.60
N HIS A 184 3.86 -3.59 29.31
CA HIS A 184 3.82 -2.25 28.73
C HIS A 184 2.41 -1.79 28.33
N LEU A 185 1.41 -2.66 28.35
CA LEU A 185 0.06 -2.34 27.87
C LEU A 185 -0.57 -1.14 28.56
N ASP A 186 -0.35 -0.99 29.87
CA ASP A 186 -0.89 0.12 30.67
C ASP A 186 -0.01 1.39 30.64
N ARG A 187 1.09 1.36 29.87
CA ARG A 187 2.08 2.46 29.81
C ARG A 187 2.13 3.15 28.45
N VAL A 188 1.44 2.61 27.44
CA VAL A 188 1.41 3.18 26.09
C VAL A 188 0.10 3.88 25.82
N THR A 189 0.19 5.02 25.15
CA THR A 189 -0.98 5.68 24.57
C THR A 189 -1.15 5.20 23.14
N TRP A 190 -1.99 4.18 22.95
CA TRP A 190 -2.29 3.63 21.63
C TRP A 190 -3.69 4.07 21.18
N VAL A 191 -3.77 4.85 20.10
CA VAL A 191 -5.02 5.43 19.59
C VAL A 191 -5.35 4.94 18.18
N ASN A 192 -6.60 5.13 17.74
CA ASN A 192 -7.02 4.92 16.36
C ASN A 192 -6.90 6.21 15.52
N GLY A 193 -7.37 6.16 14.26
CA GLY A 193 -7.32 7.28 13.32
C GLY A 193 -8.16 8.52 13.71
N ASN A 194 -8.97 8.45 14.77
CA ASN A 194 -9.70 9.59 15.34
C ASN A 194 -9.00 10.18 16.57
N GLY A 195 -7.89 9.59 17.02
CA GLY A 195 -7.26 9.92 18.29
C GLY A 195 -7.90 9.26 19.52
N THR A 196 -8.88 8.37 19.33
CA THR A 196 -9.52 7.63 20.42
C THR A 196 -8.64 6.48 20.87
N ALA A 197 -8.43 6.34 22.18
CA ALA A 197 -7.67 5.23 22.75
C ALA A 197 -8.28 3.86 22.36
N LEU A 198 -7.42 2.93 21.95
CA LEU A 198 -7.81 1.55 21.73
C LEU A 198 -7.87 0.79 23.05
N PRO A 199 -8.84 -0.11 23.25
CA PRO A 199 -8.92 -0.91 24.46
C PRO A 199 -7.69 -1.82 24.64
N ARG A 200 -7.33 -2.08 25.91
CA ARG A 200 -6.19 -2.95 26.28
C ARG A 200 -6.27 -4.31 25.59
N GLU A 201 -7.46 -4.91 25.58
CA GLU A 201 -7.75 -6.21 24.98
C GLU A 201 -7.53 -6.25 23.47
N VAL A 202 -7.64 -5.11 22.78
CA VAL A 202 -7.37 -5.02 21.34
C VAL A 202 -5.87 -4.97 21.09
N ILE A 203 -5.13 -4.18 21.89
CA ILE A 203 -3.70 -3.96 21.70
C ILE A 203 -2.81 -5.05 22.30
N ALA A 204 -3.39 -5.93 23.13
CA ALA A 204 -2.68 -7.07 23.73
C ALA A 204 -2.29 -8.15 22.73
N GLU A 205 -2.95 -8.22 21.56
CA GLU A 205 -2.72 -9.25 20.55
C GLU A 205 -2.46 -8.63 19.16
N PRO A 206 -1.67 -9.27 18.29
CA PRO A 206 -1.46 -8.78 16.93
C PRO A 206 -2.75 -8.81 16.12
N PHE A 207 -3.12 -7.68 15.51
CA PHE A 207 -4.33 -7.55 14.69
C PHE A 207 -4.03 -7.06 13.27
N LYS A 208 -4.85 -7.50 12.31
CA LYS A 208 -4.79 -7.06 10.90
C LYS A 208 -5.89 -6.08 10.49
N GLY A 209 -6.80 -5.81 11.41
CA GLY A 209 -7.94 -4.94 11.17
C GLY A 209 -8.77 -4.76 12.43
N LEU A 210 -9.49 -3.65 12.50
CA LEU A 210 -10.34 -3.27 13.61
C LEU A 210 -11.82 -3.45 13.26
N PRO A 211 -12.68 -3.79 14.23
CA PRO A 211 -14.12 -3.68 14.04
C PRO A 211 -14.53 -2.21 13.82
N ALA A 212 -15.72 -2.00 13.26
CA ALA A 212 -16.25 -0.66 12.99
C ALA A 212 -16.16 0.27 14.23
N ALA A 213 -16.53 -0.25 15.41
CA ALA A 213 -16.52 0.49 16.68
C ALA A 213 -15.13 1.01 17.13
N HIS A 214 -14.04 0.50 16.56
CA HIS A 214 -12.68 0.94 16.88
C HIS A 214 -11.97 1.55 15.67
N SER A 215 -12.55 1.46 14.48
CA SER A 215 -12.00 2.10 13.29
C SER A 215 -12.12 3.61 13.41
N GLY A 216 -11.20 4.35 12.80
CA GLY A 216 -11.19 5.81 12.80
C GLY A 216 -10.61 6.35 11.49
N PHE A 217 -11.23 7.40 10.98
CA PHE A 217 -10.93 8.03 9.69
C PHE A 217 -10.83 9.58 9.77
N ASP A 218 -11.03 10.17 10.97
CA ASP A 218 -11.22 11.61 11.11
C ASP A 218 -9.91 12.39 11.00
N MET A 219 -8.84 11.94 11.66
CA MET A 219 -7.54 12.65 11.68
C MET A 219 -6.55 12.05 10.69
N VAL A 220 -6.58 10.73 10.50
CA VAL A 220 -5.70 9.99 9.59
C VAL A 220 -6.36 8.71 9.10
N GLU A 221 -6.09 8.39 7.84
CA GLU A 221 -6.68 7.26 7.12
C GLU A 221 -5.73 6.83 5.98
N VAL A 222 -5.96 5.65 5.39
CA VAL A 222 -5.21 5.20 4.21
C VAL A 222 -6.17 4.84 3.08
N ALA A 223 -5.89 5.31 1.87
CA ALA A 223 -6.48 4.75 0.67
C ALA A 223 -5.66 3.55 0.19
N HIS A 224 -6.31 2.38 0.08
CA HIS A 224 -5.69 1.15 -0.42
C HIS A 224 -6.21 0.82 -1.82
N TYR A 225 -5.36 0.99 -2.83
CA TYR A 225 -5.66 0.75 -4.24
C TYR A 225 -5.22 -0.64 -4.69
N THR A 226 -5.75 -1.68 -4.05
CA THR A 226 -5.34 -3.06 -4.31
C THR A 226 -5.55 -3.48 -5.77
N ILE A 227 -6.61 -2.97 -6.41
CA ILE A 227 -6.96 -3.27 -7.80
C ILE A 227 -7.08 -1.94 -8.56
N ARG A 228 -6.10 -1.70 -9.45
CA ARG A 228 -5.92 -0.44 -10.19
C ARG A 228 -6.42 -0.46 -11.63
N SER A 229 -6.86 -1.60 -12.16
CA SER A 229 -7.59 -1.67 -13.44
C SER A 229 -7.93 -3.13 -13.76
N TYR A 230 -8.79 -3.34 -14.76
CA TYR A 230 -9.03 -4.69 -15.30
C TYR A 230 -7.72 -5.32 -15.80
N GLN A 231 -6.98 -4.62 -16.66
CA GLN A 231 -5.70 -5.12 -17.19
C GLN A 231 -4.62 -5.25 -16.10
N GLY A 232 -4.55 -4.29 -15.18
CA GLY A 232 -3.62 -4.32 -14.06
C GLY A 232 -3.88 -5.49 -13.11
N PHE A 233 -5.14 -5.90 -12.95
CA PHE A 233 -5.47 -7.09 -12.16
C PHE A 233 -4.94 -8.38 -12.80
N LEU A 234 -4.99 -8.50 -14.13
CA LEU A 234 -4.40 -9.66 -14.83
C LEU A 234 -2.90 -9.76 -14.52
N VAL A 235 -2.17 -8.66 -14.67
CA VAL A 235 -0.73 -8.61 -14.36
C VAL A 235 -0.47 -8.90 -12.87
N GLN A 236 -1.33 -8.43 -11.97
CA GLN A 236 -1.22 -8.73 -10.54
C GLN A 236 -1.41 -10.22 -10.25
N ARG A 237 -2.32 -10.92 -10.94
CA ARG A 237 -2.50 -12.37 -10.80
C ARG A 237 -1.30 -13.13 -11.35
N ASP A 238 -0.78 -12.69 -12.49
CA ASP A 238 0.39 -13.28 -13.14
C ASP A 238 1.68 -13.19 -12.31
N ARG A 239 1.87 -12.07 -11.60
CA ARG A 239 3.01 -11.86 -10.69
C ARG A 239 3.08 -12.87 -9.53
N GLY A 240 1.96 -13.52 -9.21
CA GLY A 240 1.80 -14.39 -8.05
C GLY A 240 1.62 -13.66 -6.72
N SER A 241 1.34 -14.42 -5.66
CA SER A 241 1.20 -13.90 -4.29
C SER A 241 2.55 -13.59 -3.66
N ALA A 242 2.67 -12.48 -2.93
CA ALA A 242 3.87 -12.14 -2.15
C ALA A 242 4.12 -13.08 -0.94
N ASN A 243 3.20 -14.00 -0.67
CA ASN A 243 3.32 -15.00 0.39
C ASN A 243 2.70 -16.35 -0.04
N PRO A 244 3.32 -17.06 -1.00
CA PRO A 244 2.81 -18.33 -1.48
C PRO A 244 2.82 -19.38 -0.35
N ARG A 245 1.87 -20.33 -0.41
CA ARG A 245 1.84 -21.45 0.53
C ARG A 245 3.08 -22.34 0.29
N LYS A 246 3.65 -22.88 1.37
CA LYS A 246 4.89 -23.67 1.29
C LYS A 246 4.63 -24.94 0.48
N GLY A 247 5.43 -25.17 -0.57
CA GLY A 247 5.38 -26.40 -1.38
C GLY A 247 4.37 -26.41 -2.53
N GLN A 248 3.74 -25.27 -2.88
CA GLN A 248 2.94 -25.17 -4.10
C GLN A 248 3.81 -24.57 -5.23
N PRO A 249 3.86 -25.20 -6.43
CA PRO A 249 4.54 -24.63 -7.60
C PRO A 249 3.89 -23.30 -8.02
N GLU A 250 4.57 -22.51 -8.86
CA GLU A 250 3.95 -21.37 -9.54
C GLU A 250 2.74 -21.87 -10.33
N VAL A 251 1.56 -21.47 -9.89
CA VAL A 251 0.31 -22.08 -10.33
C VAL A 251 -0.13 -21.38 -11.61
N GLU A 252 -0.53 -22.20 -12.58
CA GLU A 252 -1.57 -21.87 -13.55
C GLU A 252 -2.67 -21.02 -12.89
N LEU A 253 -3.30 -20.10 -13.63
CA LEU A 253 -4.32 -19.22 -13.06
C LEU A 253 -5.46 -20.02 -12.40
N ASP A 254 -5.57 -19.97 -11.07
CA ASP A 254 -6.76 -20.42 -10.35
C ASP A 254 -7.86 -19.35 -10.51
N LEU A 255 -8.77 -19.60 -11.46
CA LEU A 255 -9.86 -18.67 -11.78
C LEU A 255 -10.78 -18.41 -10.58
N GLU A 256 -11.07 -19.42 -9.77
CA GLU A 256 -11.96 -19.27 -8.62
C GLU A 256 -11.30 -18.42 -7.54
N GLU A 257 -10.02 -18.65 -7.25
CA GLU A 257 -9.24 -17.81 -6.34
C GLU A 257 -9.15 -16.37 -6.85
N ALA A 258 -8.87 -16.18 -8.15
CA ALA A 258 -8.78 -14.86 -8.77
C ALA A 258 -10.10 -14.08 -8.65
N LEU A 259 -11.24 -14.71 -8.95
CA LEU A 259 -12.56 -14.07 -8.83
C LEU A 259 -12.92 -13.77 -7.37
N LYS A 260 -12.59 -14.66 -6.42
CA LYS A 260 -12.76 -14.39 -4.98
C LYS A 260 -11.94 -13.17 -4.55
N TYR A 261 -10.70 -13.06 -5.03
CA TYR A 261 -9.84 -11.90 -4.75
C TYR A 261 -10.42 -10.62 -5.37
N TRP A 262 -10.83 -10.66 -6.63
CA TRP A 262 -11.46 -9.53 -7.33
C TRP A 262 -12.65 -8.98 -6.54
N ARG A 263 -13.64 -9.82 -6.22
CA ARG A 263 -14.85 -9.40 -5.48
C ARG A 263 -14.53 -8.90 -4.06
N ARG A 264 -13.45 -9.41 -3.45
CA ARG A 264 -12.99 -8.97 -2.14
C ARG A 264 -12.38 -7.57 -2.18
N PHE A 265 -11.56 -7.25 -3.18
CA PHE A 265 -10.72 -6.05 -3.17
C PHE A 265 -11.09 -4.98 -4.19
N ASN A 266 -11.89 -5.29 -5.22
CA ASN A 266 -12.41 -4.28 -6.14
C ASN A 266 -13.70 -3.67 -5.55
N LYS A 267 -13.58 -2.57 -4.81
CA LYS A 267 -14.72 -1.95 -4.11
C LYS A 267 -15.12 -0.62 -4.73
N ASN A 268 -16.27 -0.56 -5.39
CA ASN A 268 -16.72 0.63 -6.14
C ASN A 268 -18.04 1.25 -5.64
N ARG A 269 -18.37 1.11 -4.35
CA ARG A 269 -19.70 1.45 -3.82
C ARG A 269 -19.91 2.93 -3.54
N VAL A 270 -18.91 3.59 -2.98
CA VAL A 270 -18.99 4.97 -2.52
C VAL A 270 -18.03 5.81 -3.34
N LYS A 271 -18.55 6.83 -4.04
CA LYS A 271 -17.72 7.84 -4.67
C LYS A 271 -17.09 8.71 -3.59
N ASP A 272 -15.77 8.74 -3.54
CA ASP A 272 -14.99 9.47 -2.55
C ASP A 272 -14.10 10.51 -3.23
N GLU A 273 -14.49 11.76 -3.08
CA GLU A 273 -13.73 12.93 -3.57
C GLU A 273 -12.80 13.50 -2.48
N SER A 274 -12.87 12.97 -1.26
CA SER A 274 -12.03 13.42 -0.16
C SER A 274 -10.57 12.98 -0.37
N PHE A 275 -10.33 11.83 -1.00
CA PHE A 275 -9.01 11.34 -1.40
C PHE A 275 -8.47 11.94 -2.71
N ALA A 276 -8.76 13.21 -2.99
CA ALA A 276 -8.13 13.91 -4.10
C ALA A 276 -6.59 13.95 -3.92
N ALA A 277 -5.86 13.94 -5.04
CA ALA A 277 -4.41 14.09 -5.04
C ALA A 277 -3.99 15.33 -4.25
N LEU A 278 -2.88 15.21 -3.49
CA LEU A 278 -2.32 16.32 -2.73
C LEU A 278 -2.00 17.50 -3.67
N PRO A 279 -2.19 18.75 -3.21
CA PRO A 279 -1.76 19.92 -3.98
C PRO A 279 -0.28 19.79 -4.39
N GLY A 280 0.01 19.99 -5.67
CA GLY A 280 1.37 19.90 -6.23
C GLY A 280 1.91 18.48 -6.43
N LEU A 281 1.14 17.41 -6.15
CA LEU A 281 1.61 16.03 -6.33
C LEU A 281 1.99 15.72 -7.78
N ARG A 282 1.19 16.18 -8.75
CA ARG A 282 1.50 16.01 -10.18
C ARG A 282 2.79 16.74 -10.56
N ASP A 283 3.02 17.94 -10.04
CA ASP A 283 4.24 18.69 -10.27
C ASP A 283 5.45 17.98 -9.67
N ALA A 284 5.31 17.43 -8.46
CA ALA A 284 6.37 16.64 -7.81
C ALA A 284 6.73 15.37 -8.63
N VAL A 285 5.74 14.68 -9.20
CA VAL A 285 5.99 13.56 -10.13
C VAL A 285 6.66 14.05 -11.41
N ALA A 286 6.23 15.17 -11.97
CA ALA A 286 6.85 15.77 -13.15
C ALA A 286 8.31 16.20 -12.90
N GLU A 287 8.64 16.68 -11.70
CA GLU A 287 10.02 16.99 -11.29
C GLU A 287 10.88 15.72 -11.27
N LEU A 288 10.38 14.59 -10.76
CA LEU A 288 11.11 13.31 -10.79
C LEU A 288 11.40 12.88 -12.24
N LEU A 289 10.44 13.06 -13.14
CA LEU A 289 10.56 12.72 -14.57
C LEU A 289 11.50 13.65 -15.36
N LYS A 290 12.08 14.69 -14.74
CA LYS A 290 13.16 15.47 -15.36
C LYS A 290 14.48 14.69 -15.42
N ASP A 291 14.67 13.70 -14.55
CA ASP A 291 15.79 12.77 -14.67
C ASP A 291 15.55 11.85 -15.89
N PRO A 292 16.41 11.90 -16.93
CA PRO A 292 16.15 11.19 -18.18
C PRO A 292 16.19 9.67 -18.03
N GLU A 293 17.04 9.16 -17.13
CA GLU A 293 17.16 7.74 -16.85
C GLU A 293 15.92 7.21 -16.11
N LEU A 294 15.49 7.90 -15.06
CA LEU A 294 14.27 7.57 -14.33
C LEU A 294 13.02 7.63 -15.22
N LYS A 295 12.93 8.64 -16.10
CA LYS A 295 11.87 8.74 -17.10
C LYS A 295 11.85 7.53 -18.03
N GLN A 296 13.00 7.16 -18.60
CA GLN A 296 13.10 6.01 -19.49
C GLN A 296 12.77 4.69 -18.77
N LEU A 297 13.20 4.53 -17.52
CA LEU A 297 12.85 3.39 -16.69
C LEU A 297 11.35 3.30 -16.44
N HIS A 298 10.70 4.42 -16.11
CA HIS A 298 9.25 4.48 -15.90
C HIS A 298 8.46 4.14 -17.18
N GLU A 299 8.85 4.69 -18.32
CA GLU A 299 8.24 4.39 -19.63
C GLU A 299 8.38 2.90 -19.97
N ARG A 300 9.55 2.30 -19.75
CA ARG A 300 9.78 0.86 -19.96
C ARG A 300 8.89 0.00 -19.05
N ALA A 301 8.74 0.37 -17.78
CA ALA A 301 7.87 -0.36 -16.86
C ALA A 301 6.41 -0.30 -17.32
N LEU A 302 5.93 0.87 -17.75
CA LEU A 302 4.58 1.03 -18.32
C LEU A 302 4.38 0.15 -19.56
N ASP A 303 5.33 0.18 -20.49
CA ASP A 303 5.26 -0.61 -21.72
C ASP A 303 5.28 -2.12 -21.42
N TRP A 304 6.12 -2.55 -20.48
CA TRP A 304 6.17 -3.94 -20.02
C TRP A 304 4.82 -4.38 -19.47
N HIS A 305 4.21 -3.60 -18.57
CA HIS A 305 2.92 -3.93 -17.96
C HIS A 305 1.80 -4.01 -19.00
N ARG A 306 1.75 -3.05 -19.94
CA ARG A 306 0.76 -3.05 -21.03
C ARG A 306 0.98 -4.19 -22.02
N ALA A 307 2.24 -4.52 -22.33
CA ALA A 307 2.56 -5.68 -23.17
C ALA A 307 2.18 -6.99 -22.47
N ARG A 308 2.47 -7.12 -21.17
CA ARG A 308 2.13 -8.31 -20.39
C ARG A 308 0.63 -8.50 -20.30
N ALA A 309 -0.14 -7.45 -20.02
CA ALA A 309 -1.60 -7.52 -20.01
C ALA A 309 -2.18 -7.99 -21.36
N ARG A 310 -1.68 -7.46 -22.48
CA ARG A 310 -2.07 -7.92 -23.83
C ARG A 310 -1.74 -9.39 -24.07
N ALA A 311 -0.53 -9.83 -23.72
CA ALA A 311 -0.12 -11.22 -23.87
C ALA A 311 -0.96 -12.18 -22.99
N LEU A 312 -1.31 -11.77 -21.78
CA LEU A 312 -2.18 -12.58 -20.90
C LEU A 312 -3.57 -12.75 -21.52
N LEU A 313 -4.12 -11.70 -22.13
CA LEU A 313 -5.41 -11.74 -22.82
C LEU A 313 -5.46 -12.68 -24.05
N ASP A 314 -4.31 -13.13 -24.56
CA ASP A 314 -4.23 -14.14 -25.61
C ASP A 314 -4.34 -15.58 -25.06
N THR A 315 -4.30 -15.75 -23.73
CA THR A 315 -4.49 -17.05 -23.08
C THR A 315 -5.97 -17.27 -22.69
N PRO A 316 -6.53 -18.47 -22.89
CA PRO A 316 -7.95 -18.73 -22.59
C PRO A 316 -8.36 -18.43 -21.15
N ALA A 317 -7.55 -18.83 -20.16
CA ALA A 317 -7.87 -18.65 -18.74
C ALA A 317 -7.93 -17.18 -18.31
N TYR A 318 -6.98 -16.35 -18.76
CA TYR A 318 -7.00 -14.92 -18.46
C TYR A 318 -8.05 -14.16 -19.27
N ARG A 319 -8.37 -14.62 -20.48
CA ARG A 319 -9.50 -14.09 -21.25
C ARG A 319 -10.83 -14.35 -20.53
N GLU A 320 -11.05 -15.57 -20.06
CA GLU A 320 -12.23 -15.92 -19.26
C GLU A 320 -12.31 -15.09 -17.97
N LEU A 321 -11.19 -14.93 -17.25
CA LEU A 321 -11.13 -14.07 -16.08
C LEU A 321 -11.53 -12.63 -16.43
N TYR A 322 -10.91 -12.05 -17.47
CA TYR A 322 -11.16 -10.69 -17.91
C TYR A 322 -12.62 -10.47 -18.31
N ASP A 323 -13.18 -11.35 -19.14
CA ASP A 323 -14.57 -11.24 -19.59
C ASP A 323 -15.55 -11.34 -18.41
N THR A 324 -15.26 -12.23 -17.44
CA THR A 324 -16.07 -12.39 -16.23
C THR A 324 -16.05 -11.13 -15.36
N ILE A 325 -14.86 -10.59 -15.05
CA ILE A 325 -14.77 -9.39 -14.19
C ILE A 325 -15.32 -8.13 -14.88
N ARG A 326 -15.24 -8.05 -16.22
CA ARG A 326 -15.85 -6.98 -17.01
C ARG A 326 -17.38 -7.06 -16.95
N ALA A 327 -17.95 -8.26 -17.08
CA ALA A 327 -19.39 -8.48 -16.94
C ALA A 327 -19.89 -8.14 -15.53
N GLU A 328 -19.16 -8.55 -14.47
CA GLU A 328 -19.47 -8.16 -13.09
C GLU A 328 -19.47 -6.63 -12.92
N GLY A 329 -18.45 -5.93 -13.40
CA GLY A 329 -18.39 -4.47 -13.28
C GLY A 329 -19.46 -3.73 -14.08
N ALA A 330 -19.93 -4.27 -15.20
CA ALA A 330 -21.04 -3.69 -15.97
C ALA A 330 -22.40 -3.90 -15.29
N SER A 331 -22.52 -4.90 -14.40
CA SER A 331 -23.75 -5.25 -13.69
C SER A 331 -23.87 -4.63 -12.29
N GLU A 332 -22.78 -4.11 -11.72
CA GLU A 332 -22.85 -3.20 -10.57
C GLU A 332 -23.49 -1.88 -11.05
N PRO A 333 -24.74 -1.57 -10.66
CA PRO A 333 -25.31 -0.29 -11.02
C PRO A 333 -24.44 0.78 -10.36
N ASN A 334 -24.03 1.81 -11.10
CA ASN A 334 -23.84 3.14 -10.53
C ASN A 334 -25.16 3.48 -9.82
N GLN A 335 -25.31 3.09 -8.56
CA GLN A 335 -26.46 3.45 -7.76
C GLN A 335 -26.43 4.97 -7.68
N LYS A 336 -27.38 5.56 -8.40
CA LYS A 336 -27.58 7.00 -8.52
C LYS A 336 -27.38 7.64 -7.16
N VAL A 337 -26.37 8.50 -7.07
CA VAL A 337 -26.27 9.52 -6.03
C VAL A 337 -27.58 10.30 -6.10
N ALA A 338 -28.43 10.14 -5.08
CA ALA A 338 -29.56 11.01 -4.84
C ALA A 338 -29.09 12.27 -4.13
#